data_AF-A0A831QIY0-F1
#
_entry.id   AF-A0A831QIY0-F1
#
_cell.length_a   1.000
_cell.length_b   1.000
_cell.length_c   1.000
_cell.angle_alpha   90.00
_cell.angle_beta   90.00
_cell.angle_gamma   90.00
#
_symmetry.space_group_name_H-M   'P 1'
#
loop_
_entity.id
_entity.type
_entity.pdbx_description
1 polymer ?
#
loop_
_entity_poly.entity_id
_entity_poly.type
_entity_poly.pdbx_seq_one_letter_code
_entity_poly.pdbx_strand_id
1 'polypeptide(L)'
;MHGTIVVLTDKRTLDEDEHYCPWADYEMRRWIPGCDCVIRDDPAGFQESLQYLNEAYGLDIRRMEVTIDGGDRLETGILDRECLQSLMAALQKDKEERLERVRKELGKLEPNMWQIADNAYMDSNVYFVVVTIDDGPSFRNEMDFYHSMRNEAGPLYVVATYRFHV
;
A
#
# COMPACT_ATOMS: atom_id res chain seq x y z
N MET A 1 -7.46 14.83 -4.18
CA MET A 1 -7.26 13.42 -4.59
C MET A 1 -7.33 12.56 -3.34
N HIS A 2 -7.99 11.40 -3.39
CA HIS A 2 -8.08 10.49 -2.24
C HIS A 2 -7.26 9.25 -2.52
N GLY A 3 -6.53 8.78 -1.51
CA GLY A 3 -5.78 7.54 -1.59
C GLY A 3 -5.80 6.76 -0.28
N THR A 4 -5.17 5.59 -0.31
CA THR A 4 -5.20 4.62 0.79
C THR A 4 -3.78 4.25 1.24
N ILE A 5 -3.54 4.20 2.54
CA ILE A 5 -2.34 3.58 3.13
C ILE A 5 -2.76 2.20 3.66
N VAL A 6 -2.03 1.16 3.29
CA VAL A 6 -2.30 -0.23 3.67
C VAL A 6 -1.20 -0.69 4.62
N VAL A 7 -1.56 -1.13 5.83
CA VAL A 7 -0.62 -1.70 6.80
C VAL A 7 -0.56 -3.21 6.62
N LEU A 8 0.62 -3.71 6.25
CA LEU A 8 0.90 -5.10 5.95
C LEU A 8 1.90 -5.66 6.96
N THR A 9 1.70 -6.93 7.32
CA THR A 9 2.62 -7.67 8.17
C THR A 9 2.74 -9.13 7.73
N ASP A 10 3.79 -9.82 8.15
CA ASP A 10 3.93 -11.27 7.98
C ASP A 10 3.27 -12.04 9.15
N LYS A 11 3.13 -13.36 9.00
CA LYS A 11 2.48 -14.19 10.03
C LYS A 11 3.21 -14.14 11.37
N ARG A 12 4.55 -14.14 11.37
CA ARG A 12 5.35 -14.19 12.60
C ARG A 12 5.18 -12.89 13.39
N THR A 13 5.25 -11.74 12.71
CA THR A 13 5.08 -10.41 13.30
C THR A 13 3.66 -10.18 13.79
N LEU A 14 2.66 -10.71 13.07
CA LEU A 14 1.28 -10.74 13.56
C LEU A 14 1.13 -11.50 14.88
N ASP A 15 1.81 -12.65 15.01
CA ASP A 15 1.74 -13.50 16.20
C ASP A 15 2.50 -12.92 17.41
N GLU A 16 3.46 -12.02 17.20
CA GLU A 16 4.26 -11.37 18.26
C GLU A 16 3.68 -10.01 18.72
N ASP A 17 2.47 -9.64 18.29
CA ASP A 17 1.77 -8.37 18.61
C ASP A 17 2.52 -7.08 18.19
N GLU A 18 3.53 -7.19 17.34
CA GLU A 18 4.30 -6.04 16.78
C GLU A 18 3.82 -5.63 15.38
N HIS A 19 2.52 -5.82 15.08
CA HIS A 19 1.99 -5.67 13.71
C HIS A 19 1.38 -4.30 13.41
N TYR A 20 1.23 -3.42 14.41
CA TYR A 20 0.60 -2.12 14.20
C TYR A 20 1.52 -1.13 13.47
N CYS A 21 0.92 -0.18 12.75
CA CYS A 21 1.65 0.97 12.25
C CYS A 21 2.24 1.75 13.44
N PRO A 22 3.57 1.95 13.49
CA PRO A 22 4.21 2.59 14.64
C PRO A 22 4.16 4.13 14.57
N TRP A 23 3.72 4.68 13.44
CA TRP A 23 3.73 6.11 13.19
C TRP A 23 2.35 6.71 13.36
N ALA A 24 2.33 7.92 13.92
CA ALA A 24 1.11 8.69 14.01
C ALA A 24 0.70 9.25 12.63
N ASP A 25 -0.59 9.57 12.47
CA ASP A 25 -1.16 10.10 11.23
C ASP A 25 -0.40 11.32 10.68
N TYR A 26 0.05 12.22 11.57
CA TYR A 26 0.80 13.41 11.18
C TYR A 26 2.22 13.13 10.67
N GLU A 27 2.80 11.98 11.02
CA GLU A 27 4.10 11.52 10.51
C GLU A 27 3.93 10.93 9.12
N MET A 28 2.96 10.02 8.95
CA MET A 28 2.62 9.44 7.65
C MET A 28 2.28 10.52 6.62
N ARG A 29 1.54 11.55 7.04
CA ARG A 29 1.22 12.71 6.21
C ARG A 29 2.45 13.38 5.60
N ARG A 30 3.57 13.45 6.33
CA ARG A 30 4.78 14.14 5.87
C ARG A 30 5.51 13.39 4.76
N TRP A 31 5.23 12.11 4.57
CA TRP A 31 5.85 11.29 3.54
C TRP A 31 5.05 11.26 2.24
N ILE A 32 3.81 11.73 2.25
CA ILE A 32 2.94 11.82 1.07
C ILE A 32 3.00 13.26 0.55
N PRO A 33 3.55 13.49 -0.66
CA PRO A 33 3.62 14.83 -1.25
C PRO A 33 2.24 15.48 -1.36
N GLY A 34 2.12 16.72 -0.87
CA GLY A 34 0.88 17.49 -0.94
C GLY A 34 -0.23 17.05 0.02
N CYS A 35 0.03 16.09 0.92
CA CYS A 35 -1.03 15.53 1.76
C CYS A 35 -1.52 16.49 2.86
N ASP A 36 -2.83 16.72 2.87
CA ASP A 36 -3.55 17.56 3.84
C ASP A 36 -3.81 16.81 5.16
N CYS A 37 -4.26 15.56 5.06
CA CYS A 37 -4.62 14.72 6.19
C CYS A 37 -4.48 13.23 5.90
N VAL A 38 -4.23 12.47 6.98
CA VAL A 38 -4.28 11.01 7.05
C VAL A 38 -5.24 10.67 8.18
N ILE A 39 -6.14 9.72 7.96
CA ILE A 39 -7.16 9.31 8.92
C ILE A 39 -7.23 7.79 8.92
N ARG A 40 -7.06 7.17 10.10
CA ARG A 40 -7.25 5.73 10.27
C ARG A 40 -8.70 5.35 9.98
N ASP A 41 -8.89 4.28 9.21
CA ASP A 41 -10.23 3.76 8.98
C ASP A 41 -10.80 3.08 10.21
N ASP A 42 -12.11 3.28 10.41
CA ASP A 42 -12.91 2.45 11.30
C ASP A 42 -13.21 1.09 10.64
N PRO A 43 -13.88 0.14 11.31
CA PRO A 43 -14.14 -1.18 10.72
C PRO A 43 -14.92 -1.14 9.40
N ALA A 44 -15.81 -0.17 9.19
CA ALA A 44 -16.54 -0.02 7.93
C ALA A 44 -15.62 0.52 6.83
N GLY A 45 -14.85 1.56 7.12
CA GLY A 45 -13.85 2.12 6.21
C GLY A 45 -12.76 1.12 5.84
N PHE A 46 -12.37 0.24 6.77
CA PHE A 46 -11.42 -0.83 6.49
C PHE A 46 -11.95 -1.78 5.41
N GLN A 47 -13.23 -2.17 5.52
CA GLN A 47 -13.89 -3.02 4.53
C GLN A 47 -14.01 -2.33 3.17
N GLU A 48 -14.36 -1.03 3.16
CA GLU A 48 -14.41 -0.23 1.93
C GLU A 48 -13.03 -0.14 1.27
N SER A 49 -11.97 0.07 2.06
CA SER A 49 -10.59 0.13 1.58
C SER A 49 -10.13 -1.20 0.98
N LEU A 50 -10.45 -2.34 1.60
CA LEU A 50 -10.15 -3.66 1.03
C LEU A 50 -10.91 -3.91 -0.28
N GLN A 51 -12.20 -3.54 -0.33
CA GLN A 51 -13.01 -3.67 -1.53
C GLN A 51 -12.47 -2.80 -2.68
N TYR A 52 -12.08 -1.55 -2.37
CA TYR A 52 -11.42 -0.67 -3.33
C TYR A 52 -10.14 -1.29 -3.89
N LEU A 53 -9.29 -1.89 -3.05
CA LEU A 53 -8.06 -2.55 -3.52
C LEU A 53 -8.35 -3.75 -4.43
N ASN A 54 -9.37 -4.55 -4.09
CA ASN A 54 -9.84 -5.66 -4.93
C ASN A 54 -10.28 -5.16 -6.32
N GLU A 55 -11.04 -4.07 -6.38
CA GLU A 55 -11.54 -3.50 -7.63
C GLU A 55 -10.43 -2.81 -8.45
N ALA A 56 -9.58 -2.02 -7.77
CA ALA A 56 -8.53 -1.24 -8.43
C ALA A 56 -7.42 -2.10 -9.03
N TYR A 57 -7.04 -3.18 -8.34
CA TYR A 57 -5.91 -4.04 -8.75
C TYR A 57 -6.34 -5.45 -9.16
N GLY A 58 -7.64 -5.77 -9.19
CA GLY A 58 -8.15 -7.10 -9.55
C GLY A 58 -7.73 -8.17 -8.55
N LEU A 59 -7.82 -7.86 -7.25
CA LEU A 59 -7.41 -8.74 -6.16
C LEU A 59 -8.60 -9.51 -5.57
N ASP A 60 -8.28 -10.55 -4.80
CA ASP A 60 -9.23 -11.28 -3.96
C ASP A 60 -8.72 -11.32 -2.53
N ILE A 61 -8.59 -10.14 -1.91
CA ILE A 61 -8.22 -10.01 -0.51
C ILE A 61 -9.37 -10.56 0.33
N ARG A 62 -9.14 -11.71 0.95
CA ARG A 62 -10.12 -12.39 1.80
C ARG A 62 -10.03 -11.88 3.23
N ARG A 63 -11.18 -11.64 3.84
CA ARG A 63 -11.25 -11.27 5.26
C ARG A 63 -11.20 -12.49 6.16
N MET A 64 -10.44 -12.37 7.23
CA MET A 64 -10.26 -13.42 8.23
C MET A 64 -10.11 -12.79 9.61
N GLU A 65 -10.76 -13.41 10.58
CA GLU A 65 -10.52 -13.15 11.98
C GLU A 65 -9.34 -14.03 12.44
N VAL A 66 -8.28 -13.41 12.93
CA VAL A 66 -7.08 -14.09 13.46
C VAL A 66 -7.05 -13.90 14.96
N THR A 67 -6.73 -14.96 15.70
CA THR A 67 -6.44 -14.84 17.13
C THR A 67 -4.99 -14.42 17.28
N ILE A 68 -4.76 -13.28 17.94
CA ILE A 68 -3.42 -12.77 18.28
C ILE A 68 -3.03 -13.23 19.69
N ASP A 69 -1.76 -13.10 20.05
CA ASP A 69 -1.29 -13.48 21.39
C ASP A 69 -2.04 -12.68 22.46
N GLY A 70 -2.40 -13.33 23.56
CA GLY A 70 -3.35 -12.79 24.55
C GLY A 70 -4.82 -13.12 24.31
N GLY A 71 -5.16 -13.75 23.18
CA GLY A 71 -6.51 -14.30 22.90
C GLY A 71 -7.49 -13.32 22.27
N ASP A 72 -7.05 -12.11 21.97
CA ASP A 72 -7.84 -11.12 21.24
C ASP A 72 -8.02 -11.53 19.78
N ARG A 73 -9.11 -11.04 19.17
CA ARG A 73 -9.48 -11.35 17.79
C ARG A 73 -9.32 -10.11 16.93
N LEU A 74 -8.53 -10.24 15.88
CA LEU A 74 -8.26 -9.17 14.91
C LEU A 74 -8.87 -9.51 13.55
N GLU A 75 -9.71 -8.62 13.02
CA GLU A 75 -10.15 -8.71 11.63
C GLU A 75 -8.99 -8.26 10.72
N THR A 76 -8.61 -9.13 9.79
CA THR A 76 -7.50 -8.89 8.85
C THR A 76 -7.91 -9.21 7.42
N GLY A 77 -7.24 -8.57 6.46
CA GLY A 77 -7.26 -9.01 5.06
C GLY A 77 -6.07 -9.94 4.79
N ILE A 78 -6.26 -10.99 3.98
CA ILE A 78 -5.17 -11.88 3.57
C ILE A 78 -4.79 -11.58 2.13
N LEU A 79 -3.56 -11.16 1.91
CA LEU A 79 -2.89 -11.22 0.61
C LEU A 79 -2.14 -12.55 0.57
N ASP A 80 -2.81 -13.59 0.11
CA ASP A 80 -2.13 -14.85 -0.14
C ASP A 80 -1.17 -14.73 -1.34
N ARG A 81 -0.47 -15.81 -1.66
CA ARG A 81 0.52 -15.80 -2.74
C ARG A 81 -0.08 -15.41 -4.09
N GLU A 82 -1.30 -15.88 -4.41
CA GLU A 82 -1.95 -15.56 -5.68
C GLU A 82 -2.37 -14.09 -5.71
N CYS A 83 -2.96 -13.60 -4.61
CA CYS A 83 -3.33 -12.21 -4.45
C CYS A 83 -2.12 -11.27 -4.52
N LEU A 84 -1.00 -11.63 -3.89
CA LEU A 84 0.24 -10.86 -3.94
C LEU A 84 0.83 -10.85 -5.36
N GLN A 85 0.78 -11.98 -6.08
CA GLN A 85 1.20 -12.04 -7.48
C GLN A 85 0.33 -11.15 -8.38
N SER A 86 -0.99 -11.15 -8.17
CA SER A 86 -1.92 -10.26 -8.88
C SER A 86 -1.61 -8.78 -8.59
N LEU A 87 -1.36 -8.43 -7.33
CA LEU A 87 -0.93 -7.08 -6.95
C LEU A 87 0.38 -6.70 -7.64
N MET A 88 1.40 -7.57 -7.61
CA MET A 88 2.68 -7.31 -8.28
C MET A 88 2.51 -7.12 -9.80
N ALA A 89 1.64 -7.91 -10.45
CA ALA A 89 1.36 -7.76 -11.87
C ALA A 89 0.63 -6.45 -12.17
N ALA A 90 -0.32 -6.04 -11.33
CA ALA A 90 -1.05 -4.78 -11.48
C ALA A 90 -0.11 -3.58 -11.27
N LEU A 91 0.76 -3.61 -10.25
CA LEU A 91 1.76 -2.57 -10.01
C LEU A 91 2.81 -2.51 -11.14
N GLN A 92 3.18 -3.65 -11.72
CA GLN A 92 4.06 -3.67 -12.90
C GLN A 92 3.39 -2.99 -14.10
N LYS A 93 2.11 -3.29 -14.35
CA LYS A 93 1.36 -2.67 -15.44
C LYS A 93 1.27 -1.15 -15.25
N ASP A 94 0.92 -0.69 -14.06
CA ASP A 94 0.86 0.74 -13.75
C ASP A 94 2.23 1.43 -13.93
N LYS A 95 3.32 0.76 -13.52
CA LYS A 95 4.69 1.24 -13.80
C LYS A 95 4.96 1.40 -15.30
N GLU A 96 4.56 0.42 -16.12
CA GLU A 96 4.73 0.47 -17.57
C GLU A 96 3.94 1.64 -18.19
N GLU A 97 2.70 1.85 -17.72
CA GLU A 97 1.85 2.98 -18.14
C GLU A 97 2.47 4.34 -17.73
N ARG A 98 3.00 4.47 -16.51
CA ARG A 98 3.72 5.67 -16.06
C ARG A 98 4.93 5.96 -16.95
N LEU A 99 5.72 4.93 -17.26
CA LEU A 99 6.89 5.07 -18.15
C LEU A 99 6.48 5.50 -19.56
N GLU A 100 5.35 5.00 -20.08
CA GLU A 100 4.81 5.42 -21.37
C GLU A 100 4.40 6.90 -21.35
N ARG A 101 3.69 7.36 -20.30
CA ARG A 101 3.32 8.77 -20.11
C ARG A 101 4.55 9.68 -20.09
N VAL A 102 5.58 9.29 -19.34
CA VAL A 102 6.86 10.03 -19.27
C VAL A 102 7.56 10.07 -20.62
N ARG A 103 7.68 8.93 -21.33
CA ARG A 103 8.30 8.88 -22.67
C ARG A 103 7.55 9.75 -23.67
N LYS A 104 6.22 9.76 -23.62
CA LYS A 104 5.38 10.62 -24.48
C LYS A 104 5.62 12.10 -24.19
N GLU A 105 5.74 12.50 -22.93
CA GLU A 105 6.04 13.88 -22.54
C GLU A 105 7.42 14.33 -23.00
N LEU A 106 8.43 13.48 -22.79
CA LEU A 106 9.81 13.72 -23.25
C LEU A 106 9.93 13.84 -24.78
N GLY A 107 9.01 13.23 -25.54
CA GLY A 107 8.98 13.29 -27.00
C GLY A 107 8.40 14.60 -27.57
N LYS A 108 7.90 15.51 -26.73
CA LYS A 108 7.38 16.81 -27.19
C LYS A 108 8.52 17.77 -27.57
N LEU A 109 8.22 18.76 -28.43
CA LEU A 109 9.17 19.81 -28.80
C LEU A 109 9.65 20.61 -27.58
N GLU A 110 8.73 20.86 -26.64
CA GLU A 110 9.00 21.48 -25.34
C GLU A 110 8.41 20.59 -24.23
N PRO A 111 9.18 19.64 -23.67
CA PRO A 111 8.71 18.75 -22.62
C PRO A 111 8.37 19.51 -21.33
N ASN A 112 7.24 19.16 -20.70
CA ASN A 112 6.89 19.71 -19.39
C ASN A 112 7.59 18.92 -18.27
N MET A 113 8.66 19.50 -17.73
CA MET A 113 9.45 18.90 -16.65
C MET A 113 8.64 18.66 -15.37
N TRP A 114 7.65 19.51 -15.06
CA TRP A 114 6.78 19.32 -13.91
C TRP A 114 5.88 18.10 -14.09
N GLN A 115 5.30 17.95 -15.29
CA GLN A 115 4.47 16.80 -15.61
C GLN A 115 5.26 15.49 -15.61
N ILE A 116 6.53 15.52 -16.05
CA ILE A 116 7.43 14.36 -15.97
C ILE A 116 7.68 13.99 -14.50
N ALA A 117 8.04 14.97 -13.67
CA ALA A 117 8.30 14.73 -12.25
C ALA A 117 7.05 14.20 -11.52
N ASP A 118 5.88 14.76 -11.82
CA ASP A 118 4.61 14.35 -11.25
C ASP A 118 4.28 12.87 -11.58
N ASN A 119 4.29 12.51 -12.87
CA ASN A 119 4.03 11.13 -13.31
C ASN A 119 5.09 10.12 -12.79
N ALA A 120 6.33 10.57 -12.59
CA ALA A 120 7.41 9.70 -12.14
C ALA A 120 7.38 9.45 -10.63
N TYR A 121 6.99 10.44 -9.83
CA TYR A 121 7.24 10.43 -8.38
C TYR A 121 6.05 10.79 -7.49
N MET A 122 5.03 11.48 -8.00
CA MET A 122 3.94 12.03 -7.18
C MET A 122 2.58 11.37 -7.45
N ASP A 123 2.41 10.76 -8.62
CA ASP A 123 1.19 10.03 -8.98
C ASP A 123 1.12 8.69 -8.22
N SER A 124 0.64 8.70 -6.97
CA SER A 124 0.45 7.47 -6.19
C SER A 124 -0.82 7.56 -5.36
N ASN A 125 -1.77 6.65 -5.62
CA ASN A 125 -3.03 6.58 -4.90
C ASN A 125 -2.97 5.58 -3.74
N VAL A 126 -1.92 4.77 -3.66
CA VAL A 126 -1.75 3.75 -2.62
C VAL A 126 -0.34 3.77 -2.04
N TYR A 127 -0.26 3.71 -0.72
CA TYR A 127 0.99 3.56 0.02
C TYR A 127 0.92 2.32 0.91
N PHE A 128 2.08 1.76 1.23
CA PHE A 128 2.21 0.53 2.01
C PHE A 128 3.09 0.78 3.22
N VAL A 129 2.56 0.48 4.41
CA VAL A 129 3.33 0.35 5.64
C VAL A 129 3.61 -1.13 5.82
N VAL A 130 4.86 -1.56 5.65
CA VAL A 130 5.27 -2.96 5.85
C VAL A 130 5.93 -3.06 7.21
N VAL A 131 5.33 -3.84 8.11
CA VAL A 131 5.80 -4.08 9.47
C VAL A 131 6.24 -5.53 9.60
N THR A 132 7.56 -5.74 9.67
CA THR A 132 8.17 -7.05 9.91
C THR A 132 9.24 -6.92 10.99
N ILE A 133 9.39 -7.96 11.81
CA ILE A 133 10.39 -7.97 12.90
C ILE A 133 11.83 -7.86 12.37
N ASP A 134 12.14 -8.50 11.24
CA ASP A 134 13.53 -8.57 10.74
C ASP A 134 14.02 -7.25 10.12
N ASP A 135 13.15 -6.54 9.40
CA ASP A 135 13.52 -5.33 8.66
C ASP A 135 13.05 -4.03 9.34
N GLY A 136 12.21 -4.17 10.37
CA GLY A 136 11.51 -3.05 10.98
C GLY A 136 10.43 -2.45 10.08
N PRO A 137 9.71 -1.44 10.59
CA PRO A 137 8.63 -0.80 9.87
C PRO A 137 9.16 0.05 8.71
N SER A 138 8.54 -0.05 7.54
CA SER A 138 8.89 0.77 6.37
C SER A 138 7.66 1.36 5.68
N PHE A 139 7.77 2.62 5.23
CA PHE A 139 6.74 3.31 4.47
C PHE A 139 7.14 3.39 3.00
N ARG A 140 6.33 2.83 2.11
CA ARG A 140 6.66 2.60 0.71
C ARG A 140 5.53 3.10 -0.19
N ASN A 141 5.86 3.77 -1.29
CA ASN A 141 4.89 3.95 -2.38
C ASN A 141 4.75 2.64 -3.19
N GLU A 142 3.85 2.64 -4.18
CA GLU A 142 3.62 1.49 -5.08
C GLU A 142 4.90 0.97 -5.75
N MET A 143 5.80 1.86 -6.19
CA MET A 143 7.02 1.46 -6.91
C MET A 143 8.06 0.84 -5.97
N ASP A 144 8.27 1.45 -4.81
CA ASP A 144 9.18 0.93 -3.77
C ASP A 144 8.66 -0.40 -3.23
N PHE A 145 7.35 -0.52 -3.04
CA PHE A 145 6.69 -1.77 -2.64
C PHE A 145 6.88 -2.86 -3.69
N TYR A 146 6.61 -2.58 -4.97
CA TYR A 146 6.84 -3.52 -6.08
C TYR A 146 8.28 -4.04 -6.10
N HIS A 147 9.27 -3.14 -5.96
CA HIS A 147 10.68 -3.52 -6.03
C HIS A 147 11.14 -4.41 -4.86
N SER A 148 10.58 -4.18 -3.69
CA SER A 148 10.96 -4.87 -2.46
C SER A 148 10.22 -6.20 -2.26
N MET A 149 8.96 -6.30 -2.68
CA MET A 149 8.11 -7.47 -2.44
C MET A 149 8.04 -8.47 -3.61
N ARG A 150 8.70 -8.20 -4.74
CA ARG A 150 8.68 -9.09 -5.93
C ARG A 150 9.16 -10.53 -5.68
N ASN A 151 9.96 -10.74 -4.64
CA ASN A 151 10.52 -12.05 -4.27
C ASN A 151 9.90 -12.61 -2.98
N GLU A 152 8.89 -11.93 -2.43
CA GLU A 152 8.23 -12.37 -1.21
C GLU A 152 7.50 -13.69 -1.45
N ALA A 153 7.68 -14.65 -0.54
CA ALA A 153 7.18 -16.01 -0.71
C ALA A 153 5.97 -16.31 0.17
N GLY A 154 5.78 -15.53 1.25
CA GLY A 154 4.73 -15.74 2.24
C GLY A 154 3.47 -14.90 2.01
N PRO A 155 2.34 -15.27 2.63
CA PRO A 155 1.17 -14.41 2.69
C PRO A 155 1.47 -13.17 3.55
N LEU A 156 0.85 -12.05 3.18
CA LEU A 156 0.84 -10.83 3.98
C LEU A 156 -0.56 -10.59 4.54
N TYR A 157 -0.62 -9.99 5.71
CA TYR A 157 -1.86 -9.68 6.42
C TYR A 157 -2.06 -8.17 6.44
N VAL A 158 -3.20 -7.71 5.95
CA VAL A 158 -3.65 -6.33 6.13
C VAL A 158 -4.26 -6.20 7.51
N VAL A 159 -3.67 -5.36 8.36
CA VAL A 159 -4.09 -5.19 9.75
C VAL A 159 -4.73 -3.84 10.03
N ALA A 160 -4.50 -2.86 9.16
CA ALA A 160 -5.15 -1.56 9.20
C ALA A 160 -5.09 -0.88 7.84
N THR A 161 -6.02 0.04 7.61
CA THR A 161 -5.97 0.97 6.49
C THR A 161 -6.17 2.40 6.99
N TYR A 162 -5.64 3.34 6.22
CA TYR A 162 -5.86 4.77 6.43
C TYR A 162 -6.26 5.38 5.10
N ARG A 163 -7.13 6.38 5.15
CA ARG A 163 -7.42 7.24 3.99
C ARG A 163 -6.61 8.52 4.10
N PHE A 164 -6.14 9.03 2.97
CA PHE A 164 -5.47 10.32 2.89
C PHE A 164 -6.06 11.22 1.81
N HIS A 165 -5.86 12.53 1.97
CA HIS A 165 -6.25 13.55 0.99
C HIS A 165 -5.04 14.39 0.57
N VAL A 166 -4.97 14.71 -0.72
CA VAL A 166 -3.99 15.60 -1.39
C VAL A 166 -4.73 16.67 -2.17
#